data_AF-A0A1M6MDC2-F1
#
_entry.id   AF-A0A1M6MDC2-F1
#
_cell.length_a   1.000
_cell.length_b   1.000
_cell.length_c   1.000
_cell.angle_alpha   90.00
_cell.angle_beta   90.00
_cell.angle_gamma   90.00
#
_symmetry.space_group_name_H-M   'P 1'
#
loop_
_entity.id
_entity.type
_entity.pdbx_description
1 polymer ?
#
loop_
_entity_poly.entity_id
_entity_poly.type
_entity_poly.pdbx_seq_one_letter_code
_entity_poly.pdbx_strand_id
1 'polypeptide(L)'
;MGEIATSDRQITLYYSSRSTRAKQTLAYAKAEGLPIQEIDILKTPLTGTQIVELADRLKIKVSDLVNQEHPSYYSHFQHHNFSTDDWIKMIRKNPEIMKQPIALRGNLTILIETPTDIIRI
;
A
#
# COMPACT_ATOMS: atom_id res chain seq x y z
N MET A 1 -7.62 9.57 -15.86
CA MET A 1 -6.30 10.05 -15.42
C MET A 1 -6.04 9.41 -14.06
N GLY A 2 -4.88 8.78 -13.85
CA GLY A 2 -4.49 8.31 -12.52
C GLY A 2 -4.27 9.50 -11.59
N GLU A 3 -4.65 9.37 -10.32
CA GLU A 3 -4.38 10.37 -9.29
C GLU A 3 -2.99 10.19 -8.68
N ILE A 4 -2.36 9.02 -8.86
CA ILE A 4 -1.03 8.75 -8.33
C ILE A 4 0.03 9.20 -9.34
N ALA A 5 0.77 10.24 -8.97
CA ALA A 5 1.98 10.63 -9.68
C ALA A 5 3.07 9.57 -9.49
N THR A 6 3.65 9.10 -10.59
CA THR A 6 4.75 8.12 -10.62
C THR A 6 5.91 8.61 -11.47
N SER A 7 7.12 8.14 -11.15
CA SER A 7 8.36 8.47 -11.86
C SER A 7 9.21 7.23 -12.07
N ASP A 8 9.89 7.09 -13.21
CA ASP A 8 10.89 6.03 -13.43
C ASP A 8 12.21 6.27 -12.66
N ARG A 9 12.41 7.52 -12.21
CA ARG A 9 13.64 7.97 -11.52
C ARG A 9 13.53 7.96 -10.00
N GLN A 10 12.35 7.68 -9.45
CA GLN A 10 12.10 7.69 -8.02
C GLN A 10 11.08 6.63 -7.65
N ILE A 11 11.33 5.91 -6.55
CA ILE A 11 10.41 4.92 -6.01
C ILE A 11 9.48 5.61 -5.04
N THR A 12 8.17 5.57 -5.29
CA THR A 12 7.17 6.02 -4.30
C THR A 12 6.80 4.83 -3.42
N LEU A 13 7.02 4.94 -2.12
CA LEU A 13 6.72 3.89 -1.14
C LEU A 13 5.54 4.32 -0.26
N TYR A 14 4.41 3.65 -0.43
CA TYR A 14 3.27 3.73 0.48
C TYR A 14 3.48 2.75 1.63
N TYR A 15 3.52 3.25 2.85
CA TYR A 15 3.74 2.42 4.03
C TYR A 15 3.03 2.96 5.26
N SER A 16 2.99 2.14 6.32
CA SER A 16 2.56 2.58 7.65
C SER A 16 3.79 2.74 8.54
N SER A 17 3.93 3.87 9.24
CA SER A 17 5.01 4.08 10.22
C SER A 17 5.03 3.09 11.38
N ARG A 18 3.94 2.34 11.60
CA ARG A 18 3.86 1.25 12.59
C ARG A 18 4.45 -0.07 12.09
N SER A 19 4.71 -0.20 10.80
CA SER A 19 5.15 -1.43 10.15
C SER A 19 6.65 -1.66 10.30
N THR A 20 7.04 -2.76 10.95
CA THR A 20 8.45 -3.17 11.05
C THR A 20 9.03 -3.47 9.66
N ARG A 21 8.26 -4.14 8.80
CA ARG A 21 8.67 -4.45 7.42
C ARG A 21 8.96 -3.17 6.63
N ALA A 22 8.10 -2.15 6.74
CA ALA A 22 8.33 -0.86 6.08
C ALA A 22 9.64 -0.20 6.50
N LYS A 23 9.93 -0.18 7.81
CA LYS A 23 11.16 0.41 8.34
C LYS A 23 12.40 -0.30 7.82
N GLN A 24 12.35 -1.63 7.75
CA GLN A 24 13.44 -2.43 7.19
C GLN A 24 13.62 -2.17 5.69
N THR A 25 12.53 -2.15 4.92
CA THR A 25 12.55 -1.81 3.50
C THR A 25 13.15 -0.43 3.25
N LEU A 26 12.74 0.58 4.02
CA LEU A 26 13.27 1.94 3.90
C LEU A 26 14.75 2.01 4.23
N ALA A 27 15.19 1.33 5.29
CA ALA A 27 16.59 1.27 5.66
C ALA A 27 17.43 0.60 4.56
N TYR A 28 16.94 -0.51 4.02
CA TYR A 28 17.60 -1.24 2.94
C TYR A 28 17.75 -0.36 1.69
N ALA A 29 16.66 0.25 1.24
CA ALA A 29 16.68 1.05 0.03
C ALA A 29 17.48 2.36 0.19
N LYS A 30 17.56 2.93 1.40
CA LYS A 30 18.49 4.03 1.73
C LYS A 30 19.95 3.58 1.67
N ALA A 31 20.27 2.38 2.18
CA ALA A 31 21.62 1.83 2.12
C ALA A 31 22.08 1.59 0.67
N GLU A 32 21.16 1.17 -0.20
CA GLU A 32 21.39 1.02 -1.66
C GLU A 32 21.42 2.36 -2.42
N GLY A 33 21.18 3.49 -1.75
CA GLY A 33 21.18 4.81 -2.39
C GLY A 33 20.00 5.05 -3.35
N LEU A 34 18.89 4.31 -3.19
CA LEU A 34 17.72 4.44 -4.04
C LEU A 34 16.98 5.77 -3.74
N PRO A 35 16.58 6.54 -4.77
CA PRO A 35 15.74 7.71 -4.59
C PRO A 35 14.32 7.28 -4.22
N ILE A 36 13.88 7.55 -2.99
CA ILE A 36 12.58 7.13 -2.46
C ILE A 36 11.75 8.33 -2.04
N GLN A 37 10.47 8.33 -2.41
CA GLN A 37 9.44 9.19 -1.85
C GLN A 37 8.63 8.40 -0.82
N GLU A 38 8.63 8.86 0.42
CA GLU A 38 7.95 8.23 1.54
C GLU A 38 6.52 8.76 1.70
N ILE A 39 5.51 7.89 1.62
CA ILE A 39 4.11 8.23 1.89
C ILE A 39 3.59 7.37 3.04
N ASP A 40 3.43 7.98 4.21
CA ASP A 40 2.85 7.32 5.39
C ASP A 40 1.31 7.37 5.31
N ILE A 41 0.69 6.23 5.01
CA ILE A 41 -0.77 6.11 4.85
C ILE A 41 -1.55 6.38 6.14
N LEU A 42 -0.88 6.35 7.31
CA LEU A 42 -1.50 6.71 8.58
C LEU A 42 -1.59 8.24 8.77
N LYS A 43 -0.67 9.00 8.18
CA LYS A 43 -0.64 10.46 8.27
C LYS A 43 -1.35 11.11 7.09
N THR A 44 -1.19 10.50 5.92
CA THR A 44 -1.75 10.96 4.65
C THR A 44 -2.73 9.90 4.14
N PRO A 45 -4.01 9.98 4.53
CA PRO A 45 -5.01 9.01 4.10
C PRO A 45 -5.22 9.10 2.58
N LEU A 46 -5.27 7.94 1.93
CA LEU A 46 -5.47 7.85 0.48
C LEU A 46 -6.93 8.17 0.08
N THR A 47 -7.10 8.74 -1.10
CA THR A 47 -8.43 8.92 -1.70
C THR A 47 -8.98 7.57 -2.18
N GLY A 48 -10.29 7.49 -2.40
CA GLY A 48 -10.90 6.28 -2.94
C GLY A 48 -10.35 5.92 -4.33
N THR A 49 -10.13 6.94 -5.17
CA THR A 49 -9.55 6.77 -6.49
C THR A 49 -8.13 6.23 -6.42
N GLN A 50 -7.29 6.75 -5.50
CA GLN A 50 -5.93 6.26 -5.29
C GLN A 50 -5.90 4.79 -4.82
N ILE A 51 -6.82 4.39 -3.95
CA ILE A 51 -6.94 3.01 -3.47
C ILE A 51 -7.28 2.06 -4.64
N VAL A 52 -8.24 2.44 -5.47
CA VAL A 52 -8.62 1.67 -6.67
C VAL A 52 -7.44 1.59 -7.64
N GLU A 53 -6.75 2.71 -7.87
CA GLU A 53 -5.59 2.75 -8.75
C GLU A 53 -4.45 1.85 -8.25
N LEU A 54 -4.18 1.81 -6.94
CA LEU A 54 -3.18 0.89 -6.36
C LEU A 54 -3.54 -0.58 -6.58
N ALA A 55 -4.82 -0.94 -6.36
CA ALA A 55 -5.29 -2.30 -6.57
C ALA A 55 -5.17 -2.71 -8.05
N ASP A 56 -5.55 -1.81 -8.97
CA ASP A 56 -5.44 -2.03 -10.41
C ASP A 56 -3.99 -2.19 -10.87
N ARG A 57 -3.08 -1.34 -10.38
CA ARG A 57 -1.63 -1.44 -10.64
C ARG A 57 -1.02 -2.75 -10.13
N LEU A 58 -1.49 -3.24 -8.99
CA LEU A 58 -1.12 -4.55 -8.43
C LEU A 58 -1.81 -5.73 -9.13
N LYS A 59 -2.77 -5.46 -10.04
CA LYS A 59 -3.61 -6.46 -10.73
C LYS A 59 -4.38 -7.36 -9.76
N ILE A 60 -4.86 -6.78 -8.66
CA ILE A 60 -5.65 -7.45 -7.63
C ILE A 60 -6.99 -6.72 -7.42
N LYS A 61 -7.95 -7.35 -6.74
CA LYS A 61 -9.17 -6.66 -6.35
C LYS A 61 -8.90 -5.77 -5.13
N VAL A 62 -9.72 -4.72 -4.94
CA VAL A 62 -9.64 -3.87 -3.74
C VAL A 62 -9.85 -4.67 -2.45
N SER A 63 -10.66 -5.73 -2.48
CA SER A 63 -10.82 -6.68 -1.37
C SER A 63 -9.52 -7.39 -0.99
N ASP A 64 -8.66 -7.65 -1.97
CA ASP A 64 -7.40 -8.37 -1.80
C ASP A 64 -6.28 -7.42 -1.33
N LEU A 65 -6.48 -6.11 -1.49
CA LEU A 65 -5.63 -5.07 -0.92
C LEU A 65 -5.81 -4.97 0.61
N VAL A 66 -6.92 -5.46 1.15
CA VAL A 66 -7.15 -5.54 2.60
C VAL A 66 -6.51 -6.80 3.16
N ASN A 67 -5.75 -6.66 4.24
CA ASN A 67 -5.29 -7.77 5.04
C ASN A 67 -6.45 -8.31 5.90
N GLN A 68 -7.19 -9.25 5.33
CA GLN A 68 -8.33 -9.90 6.00
C GLN A 68 -7.90 -10.74 7.22
N GLU A 69 -6.62 -11.05 7.36
CA GLU A 69 -6.07 -11.78 8.51
C GLU A 69 -5.74 -10.86 9.70
N HIS A 70 -5.85 -9.54 9.54
CA HIS A 70 -5.50 -8.60 10.61
C HIS A 70 -6.49 -8.69 11.79
N PRO A 71 -6.04 -8.71 13.06
CA PRO A 71 -6.94 -8.81 14.22
C PRO A 71 -8.01 -7.71 14.26
N SER A 72 -7.69 -6.49 13.81
CA SER A 72 -8.65 -5.38 13.69
C SER A 72 -9.79 -5.66 12.70
N TYR A 73 -9.61 -6.60 11.75
CA TYR A 73 -10.65 -7.02 10.82
C TYR A 73 -11.67 -7.94 11.53
N TYR A 74 -11.20 -8.97 12.24
CA TYR A 74 -12.09 -9.91 12.94
C TYR A 74 -12.96 -9.28 14.03
N SER A 75 -12.44 -8.29 14.77
CA SER A 75 -13.18 -7.64 15.85
C SER A 75 -14.34 -6.75 15.37
N HIS A 76 -14.36 -6.37 14.10
CA HIS A 76 -15.33 -5.39 13.58
C HIS A 76 -16.26 -5.92 12.47
N PHE A 77 -15.99 -7.09 11.88
CA PHE A 77 -16.69 -7.50 10.66
C PHE A 77 -17.31 -8.90 10.76
N GLN A 78 -18.64 -8.94 10.86
CA GLN A 78 -19.45 -10.12 10.55
C GLN A 78 -19.57 -10.26 9.02
N HIS A 79 -19.48 -11.49 8.52
CA HIS A 79 -19.50 -11.88 7.11
C HIS A 79 -20.56 -11.13 6.28
N HIS A 80 -20.14 -10.14 5.50
CA HIS A 80 -20.97 -9.45 4.51
C HIS A 80 -20.24 -9.39 3.17
N ASN A 81 -21.01 -9.53 2.08
CA ASN A 81 -20.55 -9.30 0.71
C ASN A 81 -20.31 -7.79 0.52
N PHE A 82 -19.13 -7.32 0.90
CA PHE A 82 -18.75 -5.92 0.73
C PHE A 82 -18.56 -5.58 -0.75
N SER A 83 -19.13 -4.46 -1.19
CA SER A 83 -18.86 -3.89 -2.50
C SER A 83 -17.48 -3.21 -2.53
N THR A 84 -16.96 -2.91 -3.73
CA THR A 84 -15.71 -2.15 -3.88
C THR A 84 -15.73 -0.83 -3.11
N ASP A 85 -16.86 -0.12 -3.11
CA ASP A 85 -17.01 1.16 -2.41
C ASP A 85 -16.97 0.99 -0.88
N ASP A 86 -17.53 -0.11 -0.38
CA ASP A 86 -17.45 -0.45 1.05
C ASP A 86 -16.02 -0.75 1.48
N TRP A 87 -15.27 -1.49 0.64
CA TRP A 87 -13.84 -1.74 0.88
C TRP A 87 -13.03 -0.44 0.90
N ILE A 88 -13.30 0.47 -0.02
CA ILE A 88 -12.65 1.79 -0.05
C ILE A 88 -12.96 2.57 1.24
N LYS A 89 -14.23 2.65 1.64
CA LYS A 89 -14.63 3.31 2.89
C LYS A 89 -13.93 2.68 4.10
N MET A 90 -13.81 1.36 4.12
CA MET A 90 -13.15 0.61 5.18
C MET A 90 -11.65 0.94 5.26
N ILE A 91 -10.93 0.90 4.14
CA ILE A 91 -9.51 1.25 4.07
C ILE A 91 -9.30 2.71 4.49
N ARG A 92 -10.16 3.63 4.05
CA ARG A 92 -10.06 5.05 4.44
C ARG A 92 -10.28 5.27 5.94
N LYS A 93 -11.20 4.52 6.55
CA LYS A 93 -11.46 4.59 7.99
C LYS A 93 -10.33 3.95 8.80
N ASN A 94 -9.76 2.86 8.30
CA ASN A 94 -8.75 2.07 8.97
C ASN A 94 -7.56 1.78 8.04
N PRO A 95 -6.70 2.76 7.69
CA PRO A 95 -5.62 2.57 6.72
C PRO A 95 -4.62 1.47 7.12
N GLU A 96 -4.57 1.12 8.40
CA GLU A 96 -3.75 0.04 8.95
C GLU A 96 -4.10 -1.37 8.45
N ILE A 97 -5.34 -1.62 8.01
CA ILE A 97 -5.74 -2.93 7.47
C ILE A 97 -5.26 -3.13 6.03
N MET A 98 -4.79 -2.08 5.37
CA MET A 98 -4.31 -2.16 3.99
C MET A 98 -2.98 -2.92 3.94
N LYS A 99 -2.82 -3.80 2.95
CA LYS A 99 -1.55 -4.45 2.66
C LYS A 99 -0.49 -3.38 2.34
N GLN A 100 0.62 -3.45 3.05
CA GLN A 100 1.72 -2.49 2.97
C GLN A 100 3.03 -3.18 3.38
N PRO A 101 4.20 -2.72 2.93
CA PRO A 101 4.45 -1.57 2.05
C PRO A 101 4.16 -1.86 0.57
N ILE A 102 3.80 -0.84 -0.20
CA ILE A 102 3.64 -0.90 -1.66
C ILE A 102 4.62 0.07 -2.31
N ALA A 103 5.48 -0.41 -3.19
CA ALA A 103 6.40 0.41 -3.96
C ALA A 103 5.89 0.61 -5.39
N LEU A 104 6.07 1.83 -5.92
CA LEU A 104 5.76 2.21 -7.29
C LEU A 104 6.99 2.85 -7.93
N ARG A 105 7.26 2.49 -9.18
CA ARG A 105 8.30 3.12 -10.01
C ARG A 105 7.83 3.10 -11.46
N GLY A 106 7.51 4.28 -12.00
CA GLY A 106 6.87 4.40 -13.31
C GLY A 106 5.62 3.53 -13.43
N ASN A 107 5.69 2.52 -14.29
CA ASN A 107 4.60 1.56 -14.53
C ASN A 107 4.69 0.29 -13.67
N LEU A 108 5.76 0.13 -12.89
CA LEU A 108 5.96 -1.00 -12.01
C LEU A 108 5.34 -0.71 -10.64
N THR A 109 4.67 -1.71 -10.09
CA THR A 109 4.07 -1.64 -8.76
C THR A 109 4.18 -3.01 -8.12
N ILE A 110 4.75 -3.07 -6.92
CA ILE A 110 4.93 -4.32 -6.19
C ILE A 110 4.47 -4.15 -4.73
N LEU A 111 3.85 -5.20 -4.22
CA LEU A 111 3.64 -5.36 -2.79
C LEU A 111 4.91 -5.95 -2.20
N ILE A 112 5.47 -5.30 -1.18
CA ILE A 112 6.73 -5.70 -0.57
C ILE A 112 6.43 -6.74 0.51
N GLU A 113 6.78 -7.99 0.23
CA GLU A 113 6.67 -9.08 1.19
C GLU A 113 7.94 -9.22 2.01
N THR A 114 9.09 -9.06 1.35
CA THR A 114 10.42 -9.04 1.95
C THR A 114 11.11 -7.70 1.73
N PRO A 115 11.90 -7.17 2.69
CA PRO A 115 12.57 -5.87 2.53
C PRO A 115 13.41 -5.74 1.26
N THR A 116 13.96 -6.84 0.76
CA THR A 116 14.77 -6.91 -0.46
C THR A 116 13.97 -6.73 -1.74
N ASP A 117 12.65 -6.95 -1.76
CA ASP A 117 11.85 -6.86 -2.99
C ASP A 117 11.90 -5.48 -3.63
N ILE A 118 12.21 -4.44 -2.85
CA ILE A 118 12.34 -3.06 -3.34
C ILE A 118 13.42 -2.87 -4.42
N ILE A 119 14.39 -3.78 -4.56
CA ILE A 119 15.39 -3.71 -5.64
C ILE A 119 14.88 -4.26 -6.97
N ARG A 120 13.78 -5.01 -6.95
CA ARG A 120 13.24 -5.69 -8.13
C ARG A 120 12.34 -4.74 -8.95
N ILE A 121 12.13 -3.51 -8.48
CA ILE A 121 11.23 -2.50 -9.06
C ILE A 121 11.96 -1.47 -9.94
#